data_AF-A0AAD5NJT1-F1
#
_entry.id   AF-A0AAD5NJT1-F1
#
_cell.length_a   1.000
_cell.length_b   1.000
_cell.length_c   1.000
_cell.angle_alpha   90.00
_cell.angle_beta   90.00
_cell.angle_gamma   90.00
#
_symmetry.space_group_name_H-M   'P 1'
#
loop_
_entity.id
_entity.type
_entity.pdbx_description
1 polymer ?
#
loop_
_entity_poly.entity_id
_entity_poly.type
_entity_poly.pdbx_seq_one_letter_code
_entity_poly.pdbx_strand_id
1 'polypeptide(L)'
;MSHEEDQLIPNLIATYSHGKRQEAQAQNRRLTLEDLEDSWDRGIPRINTLFQKDRHTLAYDKGWRVRTDFKQYQVLKQNPFWWTHQRHDGKLWNLNNYRTDVIQALGGVEGILEHTLFKEHTFQLGKVSSGKRLQVQLDLTGIFMHGKIPTLKISLIQIFRAHLWQKIHESVVMDLCQVLDQELDALEIETVQKETIHPRKSYKMNSSCADILLFAAHRWQMSKPSLVAESKDTLIRKQVINTG
;
A
#
# COMPACT_ATOMS: atom_id res chain seq x y z
N MET A 1 11.42 -56.52 -14.30
CA MET A 1 12.16 -55.36 -13.75
C MET A 1 12.28 -55.61 -12.26
N SER A 2 13.49 -55.90 -11.80
CA SER A 2 13.81 -56.19 -10.40
C SER A 2 13.38 -55.02 -9.51
N HIS A 3 12.66 -55.34 -8.45
CA HIS A 3 12.35 -54.41 -7.37
C HIS A 3 13.66 -54.00 -6.71
N GLU A 4 14.12 -52.77 -7.00
CA GLU A 4 15.07 -52.09 -6.14
C GLU A 4 14.40 -51.87 -4.79
N GLU A 5 14.99 -52.47 -3.77
CA GLU A 5 14.59 -52.34 -2.37
C GLU A 5 14.39 -50.86 -2.02
N ASP A 6 13.28 -50.56 -1.33
CA ASP A 6 13.04 -49.28 -0.70
C ASP A 6 14.18 -48.96 0.27
N GLN A 7 15.23 -48.32 -0.25
CA GLN A 7 16.35 -47.83 0.53
C GLN A 7 15.80 -46.72 1.42
N LEU A 8 15.49 -47.07 2.67
CA LEU A 8 15.28 -46.13 3.77
C LEU A 8 16.40 -45.11 3.75
N ILE A 9 16.15 -43.92 3.18
CA ILE A 9 17.13 -42.83 3.17
C ILE A 9 17.40 -42.48 4.63
N PRO A 10 18.57 -42.85 5.20
CA PRO A 10 18.89 -42.48 6.57
C PRO A 10 19.00 -40.96 6.55
N ASN A 11 18.18 -40.31 7.38
CA ASN A 11 17.99 -38.87 7.47
C ASN A 11 19.36 -38.14 7.41
N LEU A 12 19.74 -37.65 6.22
CA LEU A 12 21.12 -37.24 5.84
C LEU A 12 21.76 -36.23 6.82
N ILE A 13 20.91 -35.52 7.56
CA ILE A 13 21.24 -34.43 8.48
C ILE A 13 21.48 -34.93 9.91
N ALA A 14 20.82 -36.03 10.32
CA ALA A 14 21.16 -36.73 11.56
C ALA A 14 22.57 -37.31 11.47
N THR A 15 22.96 -37.81 10.29
CA THR A 15 24.31 -38.30 9.98
C THR A 15 25.34 -37.17 9.98
N TYR A 16 25.01 -36.01 9.38
CA TYR A 16 25.90 -34.82 9.38
C TYR A 16 26.17 -34.28 10.79
N SER A 17 25.13 -34.10 11.59
CA SER A 17 25.27 -33.63 12.98
C SER A 17 25.96 -34.66 13.88
N HIS A 18 25.77 -35.96 13.61
CA HIS A 18 26.47 -37.02 14.31
C HIS A 18 27.97 -37.05 13.97
N GLY A 19 28.33 -36.88 12.69
CA GLY A 19 29.72 -36.75 12.24
C GLY A 19 30.42 -35.55 12.86
N LYS A 20 29.80 -34.37 12.82
CA LYS A 20 30.34 -33.15 13.46
C LYS A 20 30.50 -33.30 14.97
N ARG A 21 29.60 -34.03 15.62
CA ARG A 21 29.72 -34.37 17.04
C ARG A 21 30.89 -35.30 17.32
N GLN A 22 31.12 -36.31 16.48
CA GLN A 22 32.28 -37.20 16.60
C GLN A 22 33.60 -36.46 16.35
N GLU A 23 33.66 -35.57 15.35
CA GLU A 23 34.82 -34.70 15.08
C GLU A 23 35.16 -33.80 16.28
N ALA A 24 34.16 -33.16 16.87
CA ALA A 24 34.34 -32.34 18.06
C ALA A 24 34.82 -33.18 19.26
N GLN A 25 34.24 -34.37 19.46
CA GLN A 25 34.66 -35.29 20.51
C GLN A 25 36.09 -35.81 20.31
N ALA A 26 36.50 -36.10 19.07
CA ALA A 26 37.87 -36.51 18.74
C ALA A 26 38.89 -35.40 19.04
N GLN A 27 38.47 -34.13 18.96
CA GLN A 27 39.27 -32.96 19.34
C GLN A 27 39.10 -32.56 20.81
N ASN A 28 38.44 -33.38 21.64
CA ASN A 28 38.11 -33.07 23.04
C ASN A 28 37.39 -31.72 23.24
N ARG A 29 36.64 -31.26 22.23
CA ARG A 29 35.85 -30.02 22.29
C ARG A 29 34.36 -30.33 22.27
N ARG A 30 33.56 -29.40 22.81
CA ARG A 30 32.10 -29.46 22.71
C ARG A 30 31.65 -28.83 21.39
N LEU A 31 30.67 -29.45 20.73
CA LEU A 31 30.03 -28.89 19.55
C LEU A 31 29.34 -27.56 19.91
N THR A 32 29.67 -26.49 19.18
CA THR A 32 29.13 -25.14 19.41
C THR A 32 28.05 -24.81 18.39
N LEU A 33 27.43 -23.63 18.55
CA LEU A 33 26.46 -23.08 17.59
C LEU A 33 27.10 -22.84 16.22
N GLU A 34 28.30 -22.28 16.23
CA GLU A 34 29.07 -21.89 15.03
C GLU A 34 29.36 -23.10 14.13
N ASP A 35 29.59 -24.27 14.72
CA ASP A 35 29.83 -25.52 13.97
C ASP A 35 28.62 -25.97 13.12
N LEU A 36 27.42 -25.42 13.38
CA LEU A 36 26.15 -25.89 12.80
C LEU A 36 25.35 -24.80 12.08
N GLU A 37 25.88 -23.59 11.94
CA GLU A 37 25.18 -22.42 11.39
C GLU A 37 24.60 -22.69 9.99
N ASP A 38 25.38 -23.32 9.09
CA ASP A 38 24.98 -23.67 7.72
C ASP A 38 23.77 -24.63 7.65
N SER A 39 23.51 -25.33 8.74
CA SER A 39 22.49 -26.37 8.86
C SER A 39 21.40 -26.05 9.89
N TRP A 40 21.41 -24.83 10.45
CA TRP A 40 20.61 -24.43 11.60
C TRP A 40 19.11 -24.73 11.46
N ASP A 41 18.53 -24.33 10.32
CA ASP A 41 17.12 -24.51 10.00
C ASP A 41 16.84 -25.76 9.14
N ARG A 42 17.79 -26.70 9.06
CA ARG A 42 17.65 -27.95 8.32
C ARG A 42 17.34 -29.13 9.26
N GLY A 43 16.86 -30.22 8.69
CA GLY A 43 16.56 -31.46 9.41
C GLY A 43 15.12 -31.57 9.91
N ILE A 44 14.72 -32.79 10.23
CA ILE A 44 13.48 -33.13 10.95
C ILE A 44 13.85 -34.15 12.04
N PRO A 45 13.76 -33.79 13.33
CA PRO A 45 13.55 -32.43 13.87
C PRO A 45 14.63 -31.42 13.43
N ARG A 46 14.31 -30.13 13.46
CA ARG A 46 15.26 -29.06 13.10
C ARG A 46 16.47 -29.08 14.02
N ILE A 47 17.66 -28.87 13.47
CA ILE A 47 18.92 -28.87 14.23
C ILE A 47 18.91 -27.83 15.35
N ASN A 48 18.34 -26.65 15.11
CA ASN A 48 18.19 -25.59 16.10
C ASN A 48 17.45 -26.02 17.38
N THR A 49 16.65 -27.10 17.36
CA THR A 49 15.97 -27.65 18.54
C THR A 49 16.95 -28.13 19.62
N LEU A 50 18.18 -28.51 19.22
CA LEU A 50 19.23 -28.96 20.14
C LEU A 50 19.72 -27.87 21.10
N PHE A 51 19.52 -26.61 20.75
CA PHE A 51 20.00 -25.44 21.49
C PHE A 51 18.87 -24.62 22.11
N GLN A 52 17.65 -25.16 22.15
CA GLN A 52 16.53 -24.52 22.85
C GLN A 52 16.77 -24.47 24.36
N LYS A 53 16.34 -23.37 25.00
CA LYS A 53 16.44 -23.18 26.46
C LYS A 53 15.75 -24.29 27.25
N ASP A 54 14.57 -24.72 26.78
CA ASP A 54 13.71 -25.68 27.50
C ASP A 54 14.00 -27.15 27.15
N ARG A 55 15.10 -27.45 26.44
CA ARG A 55 15.42 -28.80 25.95
C ARG A 55 15.42 -29.85 27.07
N HIS A 56 15.92 -29.51 28.25
CA HIS A 56 15.98 -30.43 29.39
C HIS A 56 14.59 -30.80 29.90
N THR A 57 13.63 -29.87 29.88
CA THR A 57 12.23 -30.11 30.26
C THR A 57 11.51 -30.91 29.18
N LEU A 58 11.73 -30.57 27.91
CA LEU A 58 11.12 -31.25 26.76
C LEU A 58 11.52 -32.73 26.66
N ALA A 59 12.65 -33.13 27.25
CA ALA A 59 13.06 -34.53 27.33
C ALA A 59 12.01 -35.42 28.04
N TYR A 60 11.24 -34.86 28.97
CA TYR A 60 10.20 -35.54 29.74
C TYR A 60 8.80 -35.48 29.09
N ASP A 61 8.61 -34.64 28.07
CA ASP A 61 7.33 -34.46 27.38
C ASP A 61 7.07 -35.59 26.36
N LYS A 62 6.90 -36.82 26.85
CA LYS A 62 6.66 -38.02 26.02
C LYS A 62 5.20 -38.12 25.57
N GLY A 63 4.93 -38.66 24.39
CA GLY A 63 3.55 -38.84 23.88
C GLY A 63 2.86 -37.56 23.41
N TRP A 64 3.61 -36.48 23.19
CA TRP A 64 3.07 -35.17 22.80
C TRP A 64 2.30 -35.21 21.47
N ARG A 65 2.69 -36.08 20.51
CA ARG A 65 2.03 -36.25 19.21
C ARG A 65 0.58 -36.72 19.38
N VAL A 66 0.38 -37.84 20.08
CA VAL A 66 -0.96 -38.40 20.35
C VAL A 66 -1.79 -37.44 21.20
N ARG A 67 -1.19 -36.80 22.20
CA ARG A 67 -1.88 -35.75 22.97
C ARG A 67 -2.38 -34.61 22.09
N THR A 68 -1.59 -34.19 21.10
CA THR A 68 -1.97 -33.10 20.18
C THR A 68 -3.09 -33.51 19.25
N ASP A 69 -3.03 -34.73 18.73
CA ASP A 69 -4.10 -35.31 17.89
C ASP A 69 -5.42 -35.45 18.66
N PHE A 70 -5.36 -35.93 19.90
CA PHE A 70 -6.56 -36.14 20.73
C PHE A 70 -7.20 -34.84 21.23
N LYS A 71 -6.55 -33.68 21.05
CA LYS A 71 -7.17 -32.38 21.34
C LYS A 71 -8.43 -32.14 20.53
N GLN A 72 -8.59 -32.79 19.37
CA GLN A 72 -9.81 -32.69 18.57
C GLN A 72 -11.08 -33.11 19.34
N TYR A 73 -10.94 -33.99 20.33
CA TYR A 73 -12.06 -34.47 21.17
C TYR A 73 -12.27 -33.64 22.44
N GLN A 74 -11.32 -32.76 22.78
CA GLN A 74 -11.36 -31.94 24.00
C GLN A 74 -11.62 -30.46 23.71
N VAL A 75 -11.25 -29.98 22.51
CA VAL A 75 -11.26 -28.57 22.13
C VAL A 75 -12.06 -28.40 20.84
N LEU A 76 -13.10 -27.57 20.88
CA LEU A 76 -13.95 -27.32 19.70
C LEU A 76 -13.21 -26.63 18.55
N LYS A 77 -12.14 -25.89 18.86
CA LYS A 77 -11.32 -25.22 17.86
C LYS A 77 -10.39 -26.22 17.18
N GLN A 78 -10.57 -26.44 15.88
CA GLN A 78 -9.72 -27.30 15.07
C GLN A 78 -8.28 -26.75 14.97
N ASN A 79 -7.29 -27.65 15.12
CA ASN A 79 -5.88 -27.34 14.90
C ASN A 79 -5.42 -27.90 13.53
N PRO A 80 -5.15 -27.07 12.51
CA PRO A 80 -4.68 -27.54 11.21
C PRO A 80 -3.25 -28.10 11.23
N PHE A 81 -2.45 -27.78 12.27
CA PHE A 81 -1.08 -28.26 12.43
C PHE A 81 -0.97 -29.30 13.55
N TRP A 82 -1.95 -30.20 13.67
CA TRP A 82 -1.98 -31.23 14.71
C TRP A 82 -0.80 -32.21 14.64
N TRP A 83 -0.21 -32.37 13.45
CA TRP A 83 0.85 -33.34 13.16
C TRP A 83 2.27 -32.87 13.54
N THR A 84 2.46 -31.60 13.93
CA THR A 84 3.77 -31.06 14.30
C THR A 84 3.72 -30.17 15.53
N HIS A 85 4.85 -30.00 16.21
CA HIS A 85 4.97 -29.10 17.35
C HIS A 85 6.31 -28.37 17.31
N GLN A 86 6.29 -27.04 17.25
CA GLN A 86 7.50 -26.23 17.04
C GLN A 86 8.58 -26.43 18.11
N ARG A 87 8.22 -26.74 19.36
CA ARG A 87 9.22 -27.04 20.40
C ARG A 87 9.95 -28.37 20.15
N HIS A 88 9.27 -29.35 19.56
CA HIS A 88 9.83 -30.69 19.35
C HIS A 88 10.45 -30.84 17.97
N ASP A 89 9.75 -30.37 16.93
CA ASP A 89 10.15 -30.54 15.53
C ASP A 89 10.90 -29.31 14.99
N GLY A 90 10.79 -28.15 15.65
CA GLY A 90 11.22 -26.86 15.11
C GLY A 90 10.23 -26.28 14.09
N LYS A 91 10.53 -25.09 13.57
CA LYS A 91 9.71 -24.46 12.51
C LYS A 91 10.00 -25.11 11.16
N LEU A 92 9.02 -25.82 10.60
CA LEU A 92 9.22 -26.63 9.40
C LEU A 92 9.11 -25.86 8.07
N TRP A 93 8.68 -24.60 8.09
CA TRP A 93 8.55 -23.76 6.89
C TRP A 93 9.02 -22.32 7.16
N ASN A 94 9.47 -21.65 6.10
CA ASN A 94 9.78 -20.23 6.11
C ASN A 94 9.18 -19.58 4.85
N LEU A 95 8.27 -18.63 5.05
CA LEU A 95 7.56 -17.92 3.98
C LEU A 95 7.96 -16.43 3.93
N ASN A 96 9.08 -16.06 4.55
CA ASN A 96 9.54 -14.67 4.54
C ASN A 96 9.84 -14.19 3.12
N ASN A 97 10.44 -15.04 2.29
CA ASN A 97 10.76 -14.69 0.89
C ASN A 97 9.50 -14.48 0.07
N TYR A 98 8.45 -15.29 0.29
CA TYR A 98 7.18 -15.14 -0.40
C TYR A 98 6.59 -13.72 -0.27
N ARG A 99 6.71 -13.11 0.93
CA ARG A 99 6.29 -11.71 1.13
C ARG A 99 7.05 -10.75 0.21
N THR A 100 8.38 -10.88 0.16
CA THR A 100 9.24 -10.01 -0.65
C THR A 100 8.96 -10.22 -2.14
N ASP A 101 8.82 -11.47 -2.56
CA ASP A 101 8.58 -11.85 -3.96
C ASP A 101 7.23 -11.31 -4.45
N VAL A 102 6.18 -11.38 -3.61
CA VAL A 102 4.86 -10.82 -3.94
C VAL A 102 4.93 -9.30 -4.07
N ILE A 103 5.62 -8.59 -3.17
CA ILE A 103 5.78 -7.14 -3.27
C ILE A 103 6.47 -6.76 -4.58
N GLN A 104 7.54 -7.48 -4.92
CA GLN A 104 8.27 -7.23 -6.16
C GLN A 104 7.43 -7.55 -7.41
N ALA A 105 6.70 -8.67 -7.40
CA ALA A 105 5.83 -9.07 -8.50
C ALA A 105 4.68 -8.06 -8.76
N LEU A 106 4.25 -7.33 -7.73
CA LEU A 106 3.23 -6.28 -7.83
C LEU A 106 3.79 -4.90 -8.24
N GLY A 107 5.04 -4.83 -8.71
CA GLY A 107 5.67 -3.56 -9.12
C GLY A 107 6.31 -2.79 -7.97
N GLY A 108 6.66 -3.49 -6.88
CA GLY A 108 7.26 -2.88 -5.69
C GLY A 108 6.24 -2.13 -4.85
N VAL A 109 6.75 -1.43 -3.83
CA VAL A 109 5.90 -0.70 -2.89
C VAL A 109 5.16 0.45 -3.59
N GLU A 110 5.82 1.18 -4.49
CA GLU A 110 5.21 2.30 -5.20
C GLU A 110 4.06 1.84 -6.09
N GLY A 111 4.25 0.78 -6.90
CA GLY A 111 3.19 0.23 -7.75
C GLY A 111 1.96 -0.22 -6.96
N ILE A 112 2.16 -0.82 -5.78
CA ILE A 112 1.06 -1.18 -4.88
C ILE A 112 0.32 0.08 -4.39
N LEU A 113 1.07 1.12 -4.00
CA LEU A 113 0.49 2.34 -3.44
C LEU A 113 -0.32 3.16 -4.46
N GLU A 114 -0.03 3.06 -5.76
CA GLU A 114 -0.84 3.69 -6.82
C GLU A 114 -2.28 3.15 -6.89
N HIS A 115 -2.53 1.94 -6.39
CA HIS A 115 -3.86 1.33 -6.30
C HIS A 115 -4.56 1.61 -4.97
N THR A 116 -3.99 2.48 -4.14
CA THR A 116 -4.54 2.88 -2.85
C THR A 116 -4.83 4.38 -2.82
N LEU A 117 -5.55 4.84 -1.81
CA LEU A 117 -5.73 6.29 -1.56
C LEU A 117 -4.46 6.96 -1.01
N PHE A 118 -3.31 6.26 -0.96
CA PHE A 118 -2.06 6.81 -0.44
C PHE A 118 -1.55 8.01 -1.27
N LYS A 119 -1.82 8.04 -2.58
CA LYS A 119 -1.42 9.15 -3.47
C LYS A 119 -2.37 10.36 -3.39
N GLU A 120 -3.37 10.38 -2.51
CA GLU A 120 -4.33 11.50 -2.36
C GLU A 120 -3.74 12.80 -1.76
N HIS A 121 -2.49 13.13 -2.09
CA HIS A 121 -2.08 14.53 -2.22
C HIS A 121 -2.24 15.08 -3.66
N THR A 122 -2.42 14.23 -4.69
CA THR A 122 -2.90 14.63 -6.02
C THR A 122 -3.52 13.43 -6.75
N PHE A 123 -4.84 13.31 -6.70
CA PHE A 123 -5.56 12.18 -7.29
C PHE A 123 -5.93 12.44 -8.76
N GLN A 124 -5.46 11.57 -9.66
CA GLN A 124 -6.05 11.36 -10.99
C GLN A 124 -6.70 9.99 -11.01
N LEU A 125 -8.03 9.97 -11.08
CA LEU A 125 -8.83 8.75 -11.23
C LEU A 125 -8.41 8.07 -12.54
N GLY A 126 -7.70 6.95 -12.43
CA GLY A 126 -7.25 6.15 -13.57
C GLY A 126 -8.41 5.87 -14.52
N LYS A 127 -8.18 6.12 -15.82
CA LYS A 127 -9.10 5.78 -16.90
C LYS A 127 -9.29 4.27 -16.93
N VAL A 128 -10.38 3.77 -16.33
CA VAL A 128 -10.83 2.41 -16.58
C VAL A 128 -11.45 2.39 -17.97
N SER A 129 -10.80 1.67 -18.87
CA SER A 129 -11.27 1.40 -20.23
C SER A 129 -12.67 0.80 -20.22
N SER A 130 -13.59 1.54 -20.83
CA SER A 130 -14.61 1.04 -21.77
C SER A 130 -15.44 -0.17 -21.33
N GLY A 131 -16.33 0.06 -20.36
CA GLY A 131 -17.58 -0.67 -20.24
C GLY A 131 -18.67 0.30 -19.82
N LYS A 132 -19.82 0.33 -20.53
CA LYS A 132 -21.00 1.14 -20.18
C LYS A 132 -21.58 0.72 -18.81
N ARG A 133 -20.87 0.96 -17.72
CA ARG A 133 -21.40 0.91 -16.36
C ARG A 133 -21.98 2.27 -16.06
N LEU A 134 -23.22 2.28 -15.53
CA LEU A 134 -23.90 3.47 -15.02
C LEU A 134 -22.95 4.19 -14.06
N GLN A 135 -22.44 5.34 -14.51
CA GLN A 135 -21.62 6.25 -13.73
C GLN A 135 -22.58 7.19 -12.99
N VAL A 136 -22.49 7.22 -11.67
CA VAL A 136 -23.35 8.07 -10.83
C VAL A 136 -22.46 9.06 -10.09
N GLN A 137 -22.78 10.35 -10.21
CA GLN A 137 -22.15 11.40 -9.42
C GLN A 137 -22.72 11.39 -8.00
N LEU A 138 -21.86 11.49 -6.98
CA LEU A 138 -22.28 11.64 -5.60
C LEU A 138 -22.81 13.06 -5.34
N ASP A 139 -23.94 13.14 -4.64
CA ASP A 139 -24.56 14.43 -4.32
C ASP A 139 -23.59 15.37 -3.61
N LEU A 140 -23.59 16.64 -4.04
CA LEU A 140 -22.77 17.72 -3.50
C LEU A 140 -21.25 17.56 -3.68
N THR A 141 -20.80 16.63 -4.53
CA THR A 141 -19.37 16.40 -4.81
C THR A 141 -19.14 16.17 -6.30
N GLY A 142 -17.90 16.36 -6.78
CA GLY A 142 -17.50 16.00 -8.15
C GLY A 142 -17.15 14.52 -8.32
N ILE A 143 -17.43 13.67 -7.33
CA ILE A 143 -16.98 12.28 -7.30
C ILE A 143 -17.94 11.40 -8.10
N PHE A 144 -17.38 10.64 -9.03
CA PHE A 144 -18.12 9.65 -9.80
C PHE A 144 -17.88 8.24 -9.27
N MET A 145 -18.97 7.53 -9.03
CA MET A 145 -18.96 6.12 -8.67
C MET A 145 -19.27 5.25 -9.88
N HIS A 146 -18.38 4.30 -10.15
CA HIS A 146 -18.57 3.28 -11.18
C HIS A 146 -19.14 1.99 -10.54
N GLY A 147 -20.46 1.87 -10.53
CA GLY A 147 -21.17 0.75 -9.89
C GLY A 147 -21.65 1.03 -8.46
N LYS A 148 -22.44 0.10 -7.91
CA LYS A 148 -23.06 0.24 -6.58
C LYS A 148 -22.19 -0.43 -5.52
N ILE A 149 -21.38 0.37 -4.82
CA ILE A 149 -20.55 -0.08 -3.68
C ILE A 149 -21.00 0.69 -2.43
N PRO A 150 -21.94 0.17 -1.62
CA PRO A 150 -22.57 0.92 -0.54
C PRO A 150 -21.60 1.40 0.54
N THR A 151 -20.62 0.57 0.91
CA THR A 151 -19.62 0.89 1.93
C THR A 151 -18.75 2.07 1.50
N LEU A 152 -18.25 2.05 0.25
CA LEU A 152 -17.47 3.15 -0.32
C LEU A 152 -18.29 4.45 -0.41
N LYS A 153 -19.56 4.35 -0.82
CA LYS A 153 -20.48 5.50 -0.87
C LYS A 153 -20.60 6.17 0.52
N ILE A 154 -20.80 5.37 1.57
CA ILE A 154 -20.92 5.89 2.94
C ILE A 154 -19.62 6.59 3.37
N SER A 155 -18.46 5.97 3.16
CA SER A 155 -17.16 6.54 3.53
C SER A 155 -16.89 7.87 2.82
N LEU A 156 -17.15 7.96 1.51
CA LEU A 156 -16.94 9.19 0.74
C LEU A 156 -17.89 10.33 1.17
N ILE A 157 -19.15 10.01 1.46
CA ILE A 157 -20.11 10.99 2.01
C ILE A 157 -19.65 11.51 3.38
N GLN A 158 -19.06 10.64 4.22
CA GLN A 158 -18.52 11.05 5.52
C GLN A 158 -17.32 11.99 5.40
N ILE A 159 -16.43 11.75 4.43
CA ILE A 159 -15.27 12.61 4.16
C ILE A 159 -15.75 14.00 3.72
N PHE A 160 -16.64 14.08 2.73
CA PHE A 160 -17.11 15.35 2.15
C PHE A 160 -18.36 15.93 2.82
N ARG A 161 -18.61 15.56 4.08
CA ARG A 161 -19.78 16.04 4.84
C ARG A 161 -19.75 17.55 5.06
N ALA A 162 -20.91 18.12 5.42
CA ALA A 162 -21.04 19.54 5.75
C ALA A 162 -20.52 20.49 4.65
N HIS A 163 -20.82 20.14 3.39
CA HIS A 163 -20.46 20.90 2.20
C HIS A 163 -18.95 21.12 2.04
N LEU A 164 -18.13 20.14 2.45
CA LEU A 164 -16.67 20.29 2.42
C LEU A 164 -16.15 20.56 1.00
N TRP A 165 -16.74 19.95 -0.03
CA TRP A 165 -16.37 20.20 -1.42
C TRP A 165 -16.53 21.68 -1.82
N GLN A 166 -17.69 22.27 -1.50
CA GLN A 166 -17.95 23.69 -1.75
C GLN A 166 -17.00 24.58 -0.96
N LYS A 167 -16.74 24.24 0.31
CA LYS A 167 -15.83 25.00 1.19
C LYS A 167 -14.39 24.98 0.69
N ILE A 168 -13.93 23.85 0.16
CA ILE A 168 -12.58 23.75 -0.44
C ILE A 168 -12.49 24.69 -1.65
N HIS A 169 -13.48 24.64 -2.56
CA HIS A 169 -13.51 25.53 -3.73
C HIS A 169 -13.50 27.01 -3.31
N GLU A 170 -14.39 27.39 -2.39
CA GLU A 170 -14.48 28.76 -1.88
C GLU A 170 -13.19 29.21 -1.17
N SER A 171 -12.59 28.35 -0.35
CA SER A 171 -11.34 28.65 0.36
C SER A 171 -10.20 28.93 -0.61
N VAL A 172 -10.01 28.10 -1.63
CA VAL A 172 -8.95 28.29 -2.62
C VAL A 172 -9.16 29.57 -3.42
N VAL A 173 -10.40 29.89 -3.80
CA VAL A 173 -10.71 31.16 -4.50
C VAL A 173 -10.41 32.37 -3.61
N MET A 174 -10.78 32.31 -2.34
CA MET A 174 -10.50 33.40 -1.38
C MET A 174 -9.00 33.60 -1.16
N ASP A 175 -8.24 32.51 -0.99
CA ASP A 175 -6.79 32.58 -0.81
C ASP A 175 -6.12 33.20 -2.06
N LEU A 176 -6.57 32.83 -3.26
CA LEU A 176 -6.09 33.44 -4.51
C LEU A 176 -6.42 34.93 -4.60
N CYS A 177 -7.64 35.35 -4.24
CA CYS A 177 -7.99 36.78 -4.20
C CYS A 177 -7.06 37.54 -3.26
N GLN A 178 -6.79 37.02 -2.05
CA GLN A 178 -5.92 37.67 -1.08
C GLN A 178 -4.48 37.82 -1.58
N VAL A 179 -3.95 36.81 -2.27
CA VAL A 179 -2.61 36.88 -2.87
C VAL A 179 -2.58 37.91 -4.00
N LEU A 180 -3.61 37.96 -4.85
CA LEU A 180 -3.68 38.91 -5.96
C LEU A 180 -3.87 40.36 -5.47
N ASP A 181 -4.63 40.57 -4.39
CA ASP A 181 -4.79 41.88 -3.75
C ASP A 181 -3.48 42.41 -3.14
N GLN A 182 -2.54 41.54 -2.78
CA GLN A 182 -1.21 41.94 -2.30
C GLN A 182 -0.26 42.36 -3.42
N GLU A 183 -0.53 41.94 -4.66
CA GLU A 183 0.35 42.12 -5.82
C GLU A 183 -0.25 43.06 -6.88
N LEU A 184 -1.19 43.94 -6.49
CA LEU A 184 -1.90 44.85 -7.41
C LEU A 184 -0.93 45.74 -8.21
N ASP A 185 -0.02 46.42 -7.51
CA ASP A 185 0.92 47.36 -8.12
C ASP A 185 1.95 46.63 -9.01
N ALA A 186 2.45 45.48 -8.57
CA ALA A 186 3.48 44.72 -9.28
C ALA A 186 2.95 44.11 -10.59
N LEU A 187 1.68 43.70 -10.60
CA LEU A 187 1.02 43.08 -11.75
C LEU A 187 0.19 44.08 -12.59
N GLU A 188 0.21 45.37 -12.24
CA GLU A 188 -0.59 46.42 -12.88
C GLU A 188 -2.09 46.10 -12.91
N ILE A 189 -2.62 45.54 -11.81
CA ILE A 189 -4.03 45.23 -11.62
C ILE A 189 -4.73 46.46 -11.01
N GLU A 190 -5.81 46.92 -11.64
CA GLU A 190 -6.68 47.98 -11.11
C GLU A 190 -7.59 47.44 -10.01
N THR A 191 -8.30 46.34 -10.28
CA THR A 191 -9.20 45.71 -9.30
C THR A 191 -9.24 44.19 -9.48
N VAL A 192 -9.30 43.47 -8.35
CA VAL A 192 -9.59 42.04 -8.27
C VAL A 192 -11.05 41.90 -7.86
N GLN A 193 -11.89 41.41 -8.77
CA GLN A 193 -13.31 41.20 -8.51
C GLN A 193 -13.60 39.71 -8.34
N LYS A 194 -14.05 39.32 -7.15
CA LYS A 194 -14.61 38.00 -6.92
C LYS A 194 -16.05 37.94 -7.44
N GLU A 195 -16.32 36.96 -8.30
CA GLU A 195 -17.64 36.79 -8.90
C GLU A 195 -18.63 36.09 -7.96
N THR A 196 -19.91 36.48 -8.04
CA THR A 196 -20.98 35.78 -7.32
C THR A 196 -21.33 34.50 -8.09
N ILE A 197 -20.93 33.36 -7.55
CA ILE A 197 -21.10 32.06 -8.22
C ILE A 197 -22.37 31.32 -7.77
N HIS A 198 -22.88 30.47 -8.66
CA HIS A 198 -23.96 29.55 -8.30
C HIS A 198 -23.46 28.52 -7.26
N PRO A 199 -24.23 28.21 -6.18
CA PRO A 199 -23.77 27.33 -5.09
C PRO A 199 -23.36 25.90 -5.50
N ARG A 200 -23.82 25.45 -6.67
CA ARG A 200 -23.53 24.11 -7.23
C ARG A 200 -22.43 24.11 -8.28
N LYS A 201 -21.83 25.27 -8.59
CA LYS A 201 -20.80 25.41 -9.62
C LYS A 201 -19.59 24.51 -9.34
N SER A 202 -19.15 24.45 -8.08
CA SER A 202 -17.94 23.73 -7.65
C SER A 202 -17.91 22.24 -7.99
N TYR A 203 -19.06 21.60 -8.19
CA TYR A 203 -19.17 20.19 -8.59
C TYR A 203 -19.97 20.00 -9.89
N LYS A 204 -20.12 21.06 -10.70
CA LYS A 204 -20.71 20.97 -12.03
C LYS A 204 -19.61 20.66 -13.05
N MET A 205 -19.53 19.41 -13.48
CA MET A 205 -18.39 18.91 -14.28
C MET A 205 -18.53 19.13 -15.80
N ASN A 206 -19.62 19.73 -16.27
CA ASN A 206 -19.92 19.91 -17.71
C ASN A 206 -19.91 21.37 -18.19
N SER A 207 -19.86 22.34 -17.27
CA SER A 207 -19.83 23.77 -17.60
C SER A 207 -19.32 24.56 -16.41
N SER A 208 -18.62 25.67 -16.63
CA SER A 208 -18.14 26.56 -15.58
C SER A 208 -18.38 28.04 -15.93
N CYS A 209 -18.05 28.93 -15.00
CA CYS A 209 -17.91 30.38 -15.19
C CYS A 209 -16.61 30.86 -14.51
N ALA A 210 -16.21 32.11 -14.69
CA ALA A 210 -15.08 32.67 -13.95
C ALA A 210 -15.39 32.73 -12.44
N ASP A 211 -14.38 32.53 -11.59
CA ASP A 211 -14.46 32.76 -10.14
C ASP A 211 -13.92 34.15 -9.76
N ILE A 212 -12.91 34.63 -10.48
CA ILE A 212 -12.22 35.90 -10.27
C ILE A 212 -12.10 36.59 -11.63
N LEU A 213 -12.40 37.88 -11.69
CA LEU A 213 -12.11 38.77 -12.80
C LEU A 213 -11.05 39.78 -12.36
N LEU A 214 -10.06 39.99 -13.22
CA LEU A 214 -9.00 40.96 -13.00
C LEU A 214 -9.16 42.09 -14.02
N PHE A 215 -9.21 43.32 -13.53
CA PHE A 215 -9.21 44.51 -14.37
C PHE A 215 -7.81 45.09 -14.38
N ALA A 216 -7.24 45.28 -15.57
CA ALA A 216 -5.88 45.75 -15.71
C ALA A 216 -5.86 47.28 -15.70
N ALA A 217 -4.95 47.88 -14.93
CA ALA A 217 -4.75 49.33 -14.94
C ALA A 217 -4.25 49.82 -16.31
N HIS A 218 -3.47 48.99 -16.99
CA HIS A 218 -2.97 49.18 -18.34
C HIS A 218 -3.15 47.90 -19.17
N ARG A 219 -2.78 47.92 -20.47
CA ARG A 219 -2.96 46.75 -21.33
C ARG A 219 -1.94 45.65 -21.02
N TRP A 220 -2.42 44.49 -20.55
CA TRP A 220 -1.58 43.28 -20.46
C TRP A 220 -1.21 42.70 -21.82
N GLN A 221 0.03 42.23 -21.92
CA GLN A 221 0.48 41.38 -23.01
C GLN A 221 0.32 39.94 -22.56
N MET A 222 -0.49 39.16 -23.28
CA MET A 222 -0.79 37.77 -22.91
C MET A 222 -0.12 36.79 -23.87
N SER A 223 0.30 35.64 -23.36
CA SER A 223 0.74 34.51 -24.18
C SER A 223 -0.47 33.73 -24.73
N LYS A 224 -0.19 32.72 -25.56
CA LYS A 224 -1.19 31.67 -25.84
C LYS A 224 -1.33 30.78 -24.59
N PRO A 225 -2.48 30.13 -24.37
CA PRO A 225 -2.64 29.22 -23.24
C PRO A 225 -1.54 28.14 -23.20
N SER A 226 -0.87 28.02 -22.06
CA SER A 226 0.21 27.07 -21.75
C SER A 226 -0.03 26.40 -20.39
N LEU A 227 0.74 25.34 -20.08
CA LEU A 227 0.64 24.68 -18.77
C LEU A 227 1.43 25.46 -17.70
N VAL A 228 0.99 25.40 -16.45
CA VAL A 228 1.65 26.12 -15.32
C VAL A 228 3.13 25.76 -15.14
N ALA A 229 3.52 24.51 -15.46
CA ALA A 229 4.92 24.06 -15.36
C ALA A 229 5.74 24.27 -16.65
N GLU A 230 5.14 24.87 -17.68
CA GLU A 230 5.82 25.15 -18.94
C GLU A 230 6.67 26.42 -18.81
N SER A 231 7.88 26.41 -19.37
CA SER A 231 8.90 27.44 -19.07
C SER A 231 9.12 28.46 -20.19
N LYS A 232 8.45 28.30 -21.34
CA LYS A 232 8.72 29.09 -22.55
C LYS A 232 7.44 29.72 -23.10
N ASP A 233 7.06 30.82 -22.49
CA ASP A 233 5.96 31.64 -22.98
C ASP A 233 6.46 32.76 -23.90
N THR A 234 5.78 32.94 -25.03
CA THR A 234 5.98 34.10 -25.91
C THR A 234 4.79 35.03 -25.74
N LEU A 235 5.01 36.22 -25.18
CA LEU A 235 3.99 37.23 -25.02
C LEU A 235 3.62 37.83 -26.38
N ILE A 236 2.34 37.83 -26.71
CA ILE A 236 1.84 38.38 -27.97
C ILE A 236 1.01 39.63 -27.64
N ARG A 237 1.30 40.74 -28.31
CA ARG A 237 0.41 41.90 -28.36
C ARG A 237 -0.82 41.54 -29.21
N LYS A 238 -1.82 40.90 -28.62
CA LYS A 238 -3.17 40.84 -29.20
C LYS A 238 -4.08 41.79 -28.42
N GLN A 239 -4.79 42.66 -29.15
CA GLN A 239 -5.90 43.42 -28.59
C GLN A 239 -6.93 42.41 -28.09
N VAL A 240 -7.12 42.32 -26.78
CA VAL A 240 -8.28 41.65 -26.21
C VAL A 240 -9.48 42.50 -26.62
N ILE A 241 -10.31 41.94 -27.49
CA ILE A 241 -11.59 42.53 -27.88
C ILE A 241 -12.47 42.49 -26.63
N ASN A 242 -12.93 43.64 -26.16
CA ASN A 242 -13.99 43.74 -25.15
C ASN A 242 -15.19 42.91 -25.63
N THR A 243 -15.42 41.76 -25.03
CA THR A 243 -16.72 41.08 -25.11
C THR A 243 -17.53 41.56 -23.93
N GLY A 244 -18.44 42.50 -24.19
CA GLY A 244 -19.56 42.84 -23.32
C GLY A 244 -20.65 41.78 -23.34
#